data_AF-A0A960JFP9-F1
#
_entry.id   AF-A0A960JFP9-F1
#
_cell.length_a   1.000
_cell.length_b   1.000
_cell.length_c   1.000
_cell.angle_alpha   90.00
_cell.angle_beta   90.00
_cell.angle_gamma   90.00
#
_symmetry.space_group_name_H-M   'P 1'
#
loop_
_entity.id
_entity.type
_entity.pdbx_description
1 polymer ?
#
loop_
_entity_poly.entity_id
_entity_poly.type
_entity_poly.pdbx_seq_one_letter_code
_entity_poly.pdbx_strand_id
1 'polypeptide(L)'
;MKKTFLISIALILFFIGLVNEVSACKCLNHDAKTRFGSAEKIFLGKVLSVGPYGDGLLAEFEVLDSWKGVETKRIMVTTPTSDSGSCGENFEVGEKKLLWINGTSAQTCDSAVENPDEFLRGKPKLKLNPANASSESAGDQDQPHTTDEVITDPPADENESWLRSNNLIIFIAAFFLIDLVSIGLFLLLRSRRRN
;
A
#
# COMPACT_ATOMS: atom_id res chain seq x y z
N MET A 1 41.23 -23.37 8.23
CA MET A 1 40.44 -22.38 8.98
C MET A 1 40.19 -21.10 8.18
N LYS A 2 41.18 -20.48 7.51
CA LYS A 2 40.94 -19.27 6.69
C LYS A 2 40.10 -19.51 5.42
N LYS A 3 40.28 -20.66 4.75
CA LYS A 3 39.58 -20.99 3.49
C LYS A 3 38.08 -21.29 3.68
N THR A 4 37.70 -21.93 4.79
CA THR A 4 36.29 -22.23 5.11
C THR A 4 35.51 -20.98 5.51
N PHE A 5 36.17 -20.01 6.17
CA PHE A 5 35.58 -18.72 6.52
C PHE A 5 35.28 -17.86 5.27
N LEU A 6 36.18 -17.85 4.29
CA LEU A 6 35.97 -17.13 3.03
C LEU A 6 34.82 -17.71 2.19
N ILE A 7 34.65 -19.03 2.19
CA ILE A 7 33.54 -19.69 1.46
C ILE A 7 32.19 -19.35 2.10
N SER A 8 32.11 -19.33 3.43
CA SER A 8 30.89 -18.95 4.16
C SER A 8 30.47 -17.50 3.86
N ILE A 9 31.42 -16.54 3.88
CA ILE A 9 31.15 -15.14 3.55
C ILE A 9 30.70 -14.98 2.09
N ALA A 10 31.36 -15.67 1.15
CA ALA A 10 30.98 -15.63 -0.26
C ALA A 10 29.55 -16.16 -0.49
N LEU A 11 29.15 -17.20 0.25
CA LEU A 11 27.80 -17.76 0.17
C LEU A 11 26.75 -16.76 0.68
N ILE A 12 27.01 -16.08 1.79
CA ILE A 12 26.09 -15.08 2.36
C ILE A 12 25.92 -13.90 1.39
N LEU A 13 27.01 -13.40 0.81
CA LEU A 13 26.96 -12.32 -0.18
C LEU A 13 26.20 -12.71 -1.45
N PHE A 14 26.31 -13.97 -1.87
CA PHE A 14 25.56 -14.50 -3.00
C PHE A 14 24.04 -14.51 -2.74
N PHE A 15 23.60 -14.84 -1.52
CA PHE A 15 22.18 -14.80 -1.16
C PHE A 15 21.62 -13.38 -0.99
N ILE A 16 22.43 -12.42 -0.52
CA ILE A 16 22.01 -11.01 -0.43
C ILE A 16 21.75 -10.42 -1.83
N GLY A 17 22.52 -10.84 -2.85
CA GLY A 17 22.33 -10.40 -4.23
C GLY A 17 21.05 -10.93 -4.92
N LEU A 18 20.33 -11.86 -4.30
CA LEU A 18 19.08 -12.45 -4.84
C LEU A 18 17.82 -11.77 -4.29
N VAL A 19 17.96 -10.76 -3.42
CA VAL A 19 16.82 -9.99 -2.93
C VAL A 19 16.36 -9.05 -4.04
N ASN A 20 15.44 -9.52 -4.88
CA ASN A 20 14.72 -8.67 -5.81
C ASN A 20 13.80 -7.73 -5.03
N GLU A 21 13.69 -6.47 -5.49
CA GLU A 21 12.82 -5.47 -4.87
C GLU A 21 11.38 -5.99 -4.77
N VAL A 22 10.86 -6.05 -3.54
CA VAL A 22 9.49 -6.48 -3.27
C VAL A 22 8.58 -5.28 -3.48
N SER A 23 8.12 -5.07 -4.72
CA SER A 23 7.05 -4.10 -4.97
C SER A 23 5.74 -4.66 -4.41
N ALA A 24 5.32 -4.16 -3.25
CA ALA A 24 4.08 -4.56 -2.60
C ALA A 24 2.82 -4.17 -3.39
N CYS A 25 2.94 -3.22 -4.33
CA CYS A 25 1.83 -2.66 -5.08
C CYS A 25 1.81 -3.20 -6.51
N LYS A 26 1.02 -4.26 -6.73
CA LYS A 26 0.75 -4.79 -8.06
C LYS A 26 -0.67 -4.39 -8.48
N CYS A 27 -0.78 -3.28 -9.21
CA CYS A 27 -2.06 -2.81 -9.72
C CYS A 27 -2.68 -3.85 -10.64
N LEU A 28 -3.91 -4.27 -10.33
CA LEU A 28 -4.69 -5.09 -11.26
C LEU A 28 -5.07 -4.18 -12.43
N ASN A 29 -4.64 -4.54 -13.64
CA ASN A 29 -4.97 -3.76 -14.81
C ASN A 29 -6.42 -4.06 -15.22
N HIS A 30 -7.36 -3.26 -14.72
CA HIS A 30 -8.76 -3.31 -15.13
C HIS A 30 -8.96 -2.55 -16.44
N ASP A 31 -9.84 -3.04 -17.32
CA ASP A 31 -10.24 -2.22 -18.46
C ASP A 31 -10.92 -0.93 -17.99
N ALA A 32 -10.87 0.10 -18.83
CA ALA A 32 -11.32 1.41 -18.42
C ALA A 32 -12.84 1.48 -18.16
N LYS A 33 -13.62 0.59 -18.79
CA LYS A 33 -15.06 0.44 -18.53
C LYS A 33 -15.31 -0.06 -17.11
N THR A 34 -14.57 -1.07 -16.65
CA THR A 34 -14.68 -1.59 -15.29
C THR A 34 -14.28 -0.53 -14.27
N ARG A 35 -13.16 0.18 -14.50
CA ARG A 35 -12.71 1.29 -13.64
C ARG A 35 -13.77 2.39 -13.51
N PHE A 36 -14.47 2.72 -14.60
CA PHE A 36 -15.57 3.69 -14.58
C PHE A 36 -16.81 3.24 -13.85
N GLY A 37 -17.14 1.95 -13.98
CA GLY A 37 -18.24 1.34 -13.24
C GLY A 37 -17.99 1.40 -11.74
N SER A 38 -16.78 1.03 -11.31
CA SER A 38 -16.42 0.90 -9.90
C SER A 38 -16.16 2.23 -9.20
N ALA A 39 -15.57 3.23 -9.86
CA ALA A 39 -15.18 4.49 -9.22
C ALA A 39 -16.40 5.32 -8.78
N GLU A 40 -16.41 5.85 -7.56
CA GLU A 40 -17.43 6.79 -7.10
C GLU A 40 -17.22 8.20 -7.68
N LYS A 41 -15.96 8.63 -7.73
CA LYS A 41 -15.54 9.96 -8.18
C LYS A 41 -14.52 9.86 -9.30
N ILE A 42 -14.72 10.62 -10.37
CA ILE A 42 -13.80 10.66 -11.52
C ILE A 42 -13.64 12.11 -11.94
N PHE A 43 -12.43 12.64 -11.74
CA PHE A 43 -12.14 14.04 -12.05
C PHE A 43 -10.67 14.25 -12.42
N LEU A 44 -10.42 15.29 -13.21
CA LEU A 44 -9.11 15.82 -13.53
C LEU A 44 -8.88 17.01 -12.60
N GLY A 45 -7.89 16.89 -11.73
CA GLY A 45 -7.57 17.91 -10.75
C GLY A 45 -6.15 18.43 -10.89
N LYS A 46 -5.92 19.67 -10.47
CA LYS A 46 -4.58 20.22 -10.21
C LYS A 46 -4.34 20.25 -8.71
N VAL A 47 -3.23 19.67 -8.25
CA VAL A 47 -2.86 19.69 -6.82
C VAL A 47 -2.53 21.13 -6.40
N LEU A 48 -3.21 21.62 -5.36
CA LEU A 48 -3.00 22.94 -4.77
C LEU A 48 -2.10 22.88 -3.54
N SER A 49 -2.32 21.88 -2.69
CA SER A 49 -1.55 21.68 -1.46
C SER A 49 -1.51 20.19 -1.10
N VAL A 50 -0.45 19.78 -0.40
CA VAL A 50 -0.30 18.43 0.15
C VAL A 50 0.29 18.57 1.54
N GLY A 51 -0.28 17.88 2.52
CA GLY A 51 0.20 17.90 3.90
C GLY A 51 -0.07 16.58 4.62
N PRO A 52 0.58 16.35 5.78
CA PRO A 52 0.35 15.18 6.59
C PRO A 52 -1.08 15.18 7.17
N TYR A 53 -1.70 14.01 7.24
CA TYR A 53 -3.02 13.81 7.83
C TYR A 53 -3.15 12.39 8.39
N GLY A 54 -3.17 12.27 9.72
CA GLY A 54 -3.07 10.97 10.38
C GLY A 54 -1.78 10.25 9.98
N ASP A 55 -1.90 8.99 9.55
CA ASP A 55 -0.79 8.16 9.07
C ASP A 55 -0.52 8.32 7.55
N GLY A 56 -1.22 9.26 6.89
CA GLY A 56 -1.14 9.49 5.46
C GLY A 56 -0.98 10.96 5.09
N LEU A 57 -1.40 11.27 3.86
CA LEU A 57 -1.37 12.59 3.27
C LEU A 57 -2.80 13.05 2.94
N LEU A 58 -2.99 14.36 2.99
CA LEU A 58 -4.19 15.05 2.55
C LEU A 58 -3.79 16.05 1.47
N ALA A 59 -4.38 15.91 0.29
CA ALA A 59 -4.15 16.76 -0.85
C ALA A 59 -5.41 17.54 -1.23
N GLU A 60 -5.25 18.85 -1.43
CA GLU A 60 -6.31 19.71 -1.95
C GLU A 60 -6.16 19.82 -3.47
N PHE A 61 -7.27 19.65 -4.19
CA PHE A 61 -7.30 19.76 -5.65
C PHE A 61 -8.19 20.90 -6.11
N GLU A 62 -7.74 21.63 -7.13
CA GLU A 62 -8.61 22.39 -8.03
C GLU A 62 -9.15 21.45 -9.10
N VAL A 63 -10.46 21.25 -9.12
CA VAL A 63 -11.14 20.40 -10.11
C VAL A 63 -11.26 21.16 -11.42
N LEU A 64 -10.59 20.65 -12.46
CA LEU A 64 -10.60 21.23 -13.80
C LEU A 64 -11.77 20.68 -14.62
N ASP A 65 -11.95 19.36 -14.57
CA ASP A 65 -13.02 18.63 -15.24
C ASP A 65 -13.49 17.49 -14.34
N SER A 66 -14.78 17.15 -14.42
CA SER A 66 -15.38 16.04 -13.68
C SER A 66 -16.31 15.24 -14.57
N TRP A 67 -16.33 13.93 -14.36
CA TRP A 67 -17.19 12.99 -15.10
C TRP A 67 -18.08 12.17 -14.18
N LYS A 68 -17.76 12.08 -12.89
CA LYS A 68 -18.55 11.35 -11.90
C LYS A 68 -18.31 11.89 -10.49
N GLY A 69 -19.38 12.02 -9.71
CA GLY A 69 -19.34 12.21 -8.25
C GLY A 69 -18.77 13.52 -7.70
N VAL A 70 -18.21 14.40 -8.54
CA VAL A 70 -17.64 15.69 -8.10
C VAL A 70 -18.29 16.84 -8.85
N GLU A 71 -18.95 17.72 -8.12
CA GLU A 71 -19.61 18.91 -8.68
C GLU A 71 -18.99 20.21 -8.17
N THR A 72 -17.98 20.14 -7.31
CA THR A 72 -17.34 21.30 -6.69
C THR A 72 -16.04 21.64 -7.40
N LYS A 73 -15.59 22.91 -7.31
CA LYS A 73 -14.30 23.34 -7.84
C LYS A 73 -13.10 22.90 -7.00
N ARG A 74 -13.35 22.51 -5.75
CA ARG A 74 -12.30 22.07 -4.81
C ARG A 74 -12.72 20.78 -4.12
N ILE A 75 -11.77 19.89 -3.95
CA ILE A 75 -11.95 18.62 -3.25
C ILE A 75 -10.69 18.25 -2.47
N MET A 76 -10.90 17.67 -1.31
CA MET A 76 -9.84 17.11 -0.47
C MET A 76 -9.79 15.59 -0.69
N VAL A 77 -8.59 15.07 -0.90
CA VAL A 77 -8.35 13.65 -1.14
C VAL A 77 -7.28 13.17 -0.16
N THR A 78 -7.58 12.11 0.58
CA THR A 78 -6.59 11.45 1.42
C THR A 78 -5.83 10.42 0.60
N THR A 79 -4.62 10.07 1.02
CA THR A 79 -3.90 8.92 0.48
C THR A 79 -2.93 8.40 1.52
N PRO A 80 -2.71 7.08 1.63
CA PRO A 80 -1.66 6.56 2.49
C PRO A 80 -0.29 7.12 2.11
N THR A 81 0.66 7.08 3.04
CA THR A 81 2.06 7.38 2.69
C THR A 81 2.59 6.27 1.77
N SER A 82 3.31 6.60 0.70
CA SER A 82 3.82 5.58 -0.24
C SER A 82 4.73 4.54 0.41
N ASP A 83 5.36 4.88 1.53
CA ASP A 83 6.25 4.02 2.29
C ASP A 83 5.52 3.03 3.22
N SER A 84 4.20 3.16 3.41
CA SER A 84 3.44 2.34 4.38
C SER A 84 3.08 0.93 3.87
N GLY A 85 3.52 0.56 2.67
CA GLY A 85 3.08 -0.67 2.00
C GLY A 85 1.59 -0.65 1.59
N SER A 86 0.90 0.48 1.77
CA SER A 86 -0.55 0.64 1.52
C SER A 86 -0.86 1.25 0.15
N CYS A 87 0.11 1.31 -0.76
CA CYS A 87 -0.06 1.84 -2.13
C CYS A 87 -0.60 3.27 -2.17
N GLY A 88 0.04 4.13 -1.38
CA GLY A 88 -0.20 5.57 -1.38
C GLY A 88 0.14 6.22 -2.72
N GLU A 89 -0.72 7.11 -3.20
CA GLU A 89 -0.43 7.96 -4.34
C GLU A 89 0.47 9.11 -3.91
N ASN A 90 1.52 9.39 -4.69
CA ASN A 90 2.30 10.60 -4.48
C ASN A 90 1.66 11.75 -5.25
N PHE A 91 1.48 12.86 -4.54
CA PHE A 91 0.98 14.10 -5.09
C PHE A 91 2.05 15.18 -5.03
N GLU A 92 2.29 15.84 -6.15
CA GLU A 92 3.16 17.01 -6.21
C GLU A 92 2.34 18.28 -6.45
N VAL A 93 2.63 19.34 -5.68
CA VAL A 93 1.93 20.62 -5.84
C VAL A 93 2.11 21.15 -7.26
N GLY A 94 0.99 21.46 -7.92
CA GLY A 94 0.95 21.93 -9.29
C GLY A 94 0.76 20.84 -10.34
N GLU A 95 0.92 19.56 -9.99
CA GLU A 95 0.67 18.41 -10.86
C GLU A 95 -0.80 18.35 -11.26
N LYS A 96 -1.07 17.97 -12.52
CA LYS A 96 -2.42 17.67 -13.00
C LYS A 96 -2.59 16.17 -13.14
N LYS A 97 -3.66 15.62 -12.56
CA LYS A 97 -3.87 14.17 -12.50
C LYS A 97 -5.34 13.81 -12.68
N LEU A 98 -5.59 12.75 -13.44
CA LEU A 98 -6.89 12.10 -13.50
C LEU A 98 -6.99 11.11 -12.34
N LEU A 99 -8.01 11.28 -11.50
CA LEU A 99 -8.22 10.48 -10.30
C LEU A 99 -9.50 9.67 -10.41
N TRP A 100 -9.42 8.41 -9.98
CA TRP A 100 -10.54 7.46 -9.94
C TRP A 100 -10.74 6.96 -8.51
N ILE A 101 -11.57 7.63 -7.73
CA ILE A 101 -11.61 7.42 -6.28
C ILE A 101 -12.89 6.70 -5.88
N ASN A 102 -12.75 5.76 -4.94
CA ASN A 102 -13.84 5.24 -4.13
C ASN A 102 -13.78 5.87 -2.74
N GLY A 103 -14.83 6.58 -2.33
CA GLY A 103 -14.88 7.35 -1.10
C GLY A 103 -14.08 8.64 -1.17
N THR A 104 -13.06 8.75 -0.31
CA THR A 104 -12.24 9.96 -0.14
C THR A 104 -10.74 9.71 -0.28
N SER A 105 -10.31 8.45 -0.41
CA SER A 105 -8.89 8.08 -0.45
C SER A 105 -8.46 7.66 -1.85
N ALA A 106 -7.39 8.25 -2.37
CA ALA A 106 -6.72 7.80 -3.59
C ALA A 106 -5.62 6.77 -3.29
N GLN A 107 -5.41 5.85 -4.23
CA GLN A 107 -4.33 4.86 -4.21
C GLN A 107 -3.50 4.95 -5.50
N THR A 108 -2.27 4.44 -5.49
CA THR A 108 -1.36 4.45 -6.66
C THR A 108 -2.01 3.88 -7.92
N CYS A 109 -2.86 2.86 -7.74
CA CYS A 109 -3.50 2.14 -8.84
C CYS A 109 -4.72 2.85 -9.44
N ASP A 110 -5.19 3.88 -8.75
CA ASP A 110 -6.36 4.66 -9.13
C ASP A 110 -6.02 5.87 -9.99
N SER A 111 -4.74 6.29 -10.04
CA SER A 111 -4.32 7.49 -10.78
C SER A 111 -3.59 7.18 -12.08
N ALA A 112 -3.29 5.91 -12.34
CA ALA A 112 -2.52 5.46 -13.50
C ALA A 112 -3.43 5.13 -14.69
N VAL A 113 -3.73 6.13 -15.51
CA VAL A 113 -4.22 5.89 -16.89
C VAL A 113 -3.22 6.51 -17.85
N GLU A 114 -2.62 5.68 -18.71
CA GLU A 114 -1.62 6.08 -19.70
C GLU A 114 -2.18 7.08 -20.73
N ASN A 115 -3.51 7.19 -20.87
CA ASN A 115 -4.15 8.18 -21.73
C ASN A 115 -5.58 8.58 -21.25
N PRO A 116 -5.70 9.60 -20.37
CA PRO A 116 -6.98 10.12 -19.87
C PRO A 116 -7.94 10.55 -20.98
N ASP A 117 -7.40 11.22 -22.01
CA ASP A 117 -8.19 11.87 -23.06
C ASP A 117 -8.81 10.87 -24.03
N GLU A 118 -8.16 9.72 -24.24
CA GLU A 118 -8.71 8.63 -25.03
C GLU A 118 -9.88 7.95 -24.32
N PHE A 119 -9.75 7.71 -23.01
CA PHE A 119 -10.83 7.11 -22.23
C PHE A 119 -12.05 8.03 -22.09
N LEU A 120 -11.81 9.32 -21.82
CA LEU A 120 -12.86 10.29 -21.52
C LEU A 120 -13.53 10.84 -22.79
N ARG A 121 -13.05 10.45 -23.98
CA ARG A 121 -13.59 10.90 -25.26
C ARG A 121 -15.06 10.51 -25.40
N GLY A 122 -15.92 11.51 -25.52
CA GLY A 122 -17.36 11.32 -25.69
C GLY A 122 -18.14 11.06 -24.40
N LYS A 123 -17.51 11.10 -23.22
CA LYS A 123 -18.22 11.08 -21.93
C LYS A 123 -18.73 12.48 -21.58
N PRO A 124 -20.00 12.63 -21.14
CA PRO A 124 -20.49 13.92 -20.70
C PRO A 124 -19.74 14.38 -19.45
N LYS A 125 -19.30 15.64 -19.45
CA LYS A 125 -18.69 16.28 -18.29
C LYS A 125 -19.79 16.78 -17.35
N LEU A 126 -19.58 16.62 -16.05
CA LEU A 126 -20.41 17.24 -15.03
C LEU A 126 -20.14 18.76 -15.00
N LYS A 127 -21.19 19.54 -14.79
CA LYS A 127 -21.05 20.99 -14.61
C LYS A 127 -20.57 21.25 -13.19
N LEU A 128 -19.41 21.91 -13.07
CA LEU A 128 -18.90 22.34 -11.78
C LEU A 128 -19.72 23.53 -11.27
N ASN A 129 -20.24 23.41 -10.06
CA ASN A 129 -20.91 24.48 -9.34
C ASN A 129 -19.86 25.32 -8.57
N PRO A 130 -19.70 26.63 -8.89
CA PRO A 130 -18.79 27.50 -8.18
C PRO A 130 -19.20 27.81 -6.73
N ALA A 131 -20.43 27.51 -6.31
CA ALA A 131 -20.97 27.91 -5.00
C ALA A 131 -20.61 26.96 -3.84
N ASN A 132 -20.12 25.74 -4.12
CA ASN A 132 -19.92 24.71 -3.09
C ASN A 132 -18.43 24.42 -2.83
N ALA A 133 -17.60 25.47 -2.77
CA ALA A 133 -16.26 25.31 -2.20
C ALA A 133 -16.41 25.15 -0.68
N SER A 134 -15.98 23.99 -0.17
CA SER A 134 -15.96 23.62 1.27
C SER A 134 -17.32 23.50 1.98
N SER A 135 -17.99 22.36 1.85
CA SER A 135 -18.75 21.77 2.95
C SER A 135 -19.21 20.36 2.60
N GLU A 136 -18.45 19.34 2.98
CA GLU A 136 -19.01 18.03 3.34
C GLU A 136 -18.01 17.32 4.28
N SER A 137 -17.99 17.82 5.51
CA SER A 137 -17.63 17.08 6.70
C SER A 137 -18.72 17.39 7.72
N ALA A 138 -19.75 16.57 7.73
CA ALA A 138 -20.65 16.35 8.85
C ALA A 138 -21.52 15.15 8.47
N GLY A 139 -21.41 14.08 9.25
CA GLY A 139 -22.07 12.81 8.97
C GLY A 139 -23.60 12.92 9.04
N ASP A 140 -24.24 12.03 8.30
CA ASP A 140 -25.63 11.66 8.53
C ASP A 140 -25.75 10.17 8.23
N GLN A 141 -25.58 9.35 9.28
CA GLN A 141 -25.94 7.94 9.26
C GLN A 141 -27.32 7.81 9.91
N ASP A 142 -28.37 8.06 9.14
CA ASP A 142 -29.71 7.58 9.47
C ASP A 142 -29.92 6.23 8.79
N GLN A 143 -29.68 5.16 9.54
CA GLN A 143 -30.06 3.81 9.16
C GLN A 143 -31.25 3.36 10.04
N PRO A 144 -32.38 2.91 9.46
CA PRO A 144 -33.52 2.47 10.24
C PRO A 144 -33.20 1.19 11.02
N HIS A 145 -33.46 1.23 12.33
CA HIS A 145 -33.45 0.08 13.22
C HIS A 145 -34.57 -0.92 12.85
N THR A 146 -34.20 -2.18 12.65
CA THR A 146 -35.07 -3.33 12.90
C THR A 146 -34.27 -4.47 13.52
N THR A 147 -34.48 -4.62 14.84
CA THR A 147 -34.54 -5.84 15.68
C THR A 147 -33.52 -6.98 15.51
N ASP A 148 -32.78 -7.15 16.60
CA ASP A 148 -32.56 -8.39 17.37
C ASP A 148 -31.94 -9.62 16.68
N GLU A 149 -30.60 -9.72 16.80
CA GLU A 149 -29.97 -11.00 17.12
C GLU A 149 -28.76 -10.77 18.02
N VAL A 150 -28.86 -11.23 19.28
CA VAL A 150 -27.75 -11.26 20.24
C VAL A 150 -26.78 -12.35 19.76
N ILE A 151 -25.75 -11.94 19.03
CA ILE A 151 -24.57 -12.74 18.77
C ILE A 151 -23.49 -12.20 19.71
N THR A 152 -23.18 -12.95 20.76
CA THR A 152 -21.98 -12.72 21.57
C THR A 152 -20.76 -13.01 20.70
N ASP A 153 -20.03 -11.97 20.32
CA ASP A 153 -18.73 -12.12 19.67
C ASP A 153 -17.74 -12.82 20.62
N PRO A 154 -16.97 -13.82 20.14
CA PRO A 154 -15.84 -14.35 20.89
C PRO A 154 -14.71 -13.30 20.94
N PRO A 155 -13.89 -13.28 22.00
CA PRO A 155 -12.81 -12.31 22.13
C PRO A 155 -11.78 -12.49 21.01
N ALA A 156 -11.39 -11.36 20.40
CA ALA A 156 -10.34 -11.25 19.42
C ALA A 156 -9.04 -11.87 19.95
N ASP A 157 -8.58 -12.92 19.28
CA ASP A 157 -7.32 -13.58 19.51
C ASP A 157 -6.20 -12.78 18.83
N GLU A 158 -5.58 -11.89 19.61
CA GLU A 158 -4.33 -11.21 19.26
C GLU A 158 -3.14 -12.19 19.28
N ASN A 159 -3.17 -13.20 18.43
CA ASN A 159 -2.02 -14.04 18.16
C ASN A 159 -2.21 -14.64 16.77
N GLU A 160 -1.46 -14.17 15.77
CA GLU A 160 -1.04 -14.92 14.56
C GLU A 160 -0.45 -14.00 13.46
N SER A 161 -0.18 -12.71 13.73
CA SER A 161 0.50 -11.83 12.76
C SER A 161 2.03 -12.03 12.67
N TRP A 162 2.66 -12.73 13.62
CA TRP A 162 4.12 -12.92 13.63
C TRP A 162 4.63 -14.12 12.82
N LEU A 163 3.76 -15.00 12.30
CA LEU A 163 4.19 -16.23 11.62
C LEU A 163 4.58 -16.04 10.14
N ARG A 164 4.30 -14.89 9.51
CA ARG A 164 4.67 -14.63 8.11
C ARG A 164 6.05 -14.01 7.89
N SER A 165 6.68 -13.45 8.92
CA SER A 165 8.06 -12.91 8.86
C SER A 165 9.14 -13.88 9.39
N ASN A 166 8.75 -15.08 9.82
CA ASN A 166 9.63 -15.96 10.59
C ASN A 166 10.51 -16.91 9.78
N ASN A 167 10.29 -17.08 8.47
CA ASN A 167 11.10 -18.02 7.70
C ASN A 167 12.58 -17.61 7.66
N LEU A 168 12.89 -16.33 7.44
CA LEU A 168 14.29 -15.86 7.39
C LEU A 168 14.99 -16.04 8.74
N ILE A 169 14.32 -15.71 9.85
CA ILE A 169 14.88 -15.83 11.21
C ILE A 169 15.08 -17.31 11.56
N ILE A 170 14.14 -18.19 11.20
CA ILE A 170 14.25 -19.64 11.38
C ILE A 170 15.44 -20.20 10.58
N PHE A 171 15.64 -19.76 9.32
CA PHE A 171 16.79 -20.17 8.51
C PHE A 171 18.12 -19.70 9.10
N ILE A 172 18.20 -18.46 9.58
CA ILE A 172 19.40 -17.92 10.23
C ILE A 172 19.71 -18.71 11.51
N ALA A 173 18.71 -18.93 12.38
CA ALA A 173 18.88 -19.70 13.60
C ALA A 173 19.31 -21.15 13.34
N ALA A 174 18.73 -21.80 12.32
CA ALA A 174 19.11 -23.15 11.92
C ALA A 174 20.57 -23.22 11.44
N PHE A 175 21.03 -22.23 10.66
CA PHE A 175 22.43 -22.15 10.23
C PHE A 175 23.39 -22.03 11.42
N PHE A 176 23.10 -21.14 12.38
CA PHE A 176 23.93 -20.99 13.58
C PHE A 176 23.98 -22.27 14.43
N LEU A 177 22.87 -23.01 14.54
CA LEU A 177 22.86 -24.28 15.27
C LEU A 177 23.71 -25.36 14.59
N ILE A 178 23.66 -25.45 13.26
CA ILE A 178 24.49 -26.39 12.50
C ILE A 178 25.98 -26.08 12.67
N ASP A 179 26.35 -24.80 12.66
CA ASP A 179 27.73 -24.36 12.88
C ASP A 179 28.22 -24.67 14.31
N LEU A 180 27.38 -24.44 15.33
CA LEU A 180 27.72 -24.77 16.72
C LEU A 180 27.92 -26.28 16.92
N VAL A 181 27.06 -27.12 16.34
CA VAL A 181 27.18 -28.58 16.39
C VAL A 181 28.47 -29.03 15.68
N SER A 182 28.77 -28.46 14.52
CA SER A 182 29.98 -28.78 13.75
C SER A 182 31.27 -28.43 14.51
N ILE A 183 31.30 -27.27 15.17
CA ILE A 183 32.42 -26.83 16.03
C ILE A 183 32.55 -27.75 17.25
N GLY A 184 31.45 -28.08 17.92
CA GLY A 184 31.45 -28.99 19.07
C GLY A 184 31.99 -30.38 18.71
N LEU A 185 31.54 -30.96 17.61
CA LEU A 185 32.02 -32.25 17.12
C LEU A 185 33.52 -32.21 16.77
N PHE A 186 33.98 -31.12 16.14
CA PHE A 186 35.40 -30.93 15.82
C PHE A 186 36.27 -30.85 17.08
N LEU A 187 35.82 -30.15 18.12
CA LEU A 187 36.53 -30.06 19.40
C LEU A 187 36.59 -31.41 20.12
N LEU A 188 35.50 -32.19 20.08
CA LEU A 188 35.46 -33.55 20.65
C LEU A 188 36.42 -34.51 19.93
N LEU A 189 36.42 -34.49 18.58
CA LEU A 189 37.35 -35.29 17.78
C LEU A 189 38.82 -34.90 18.04
N ARG A 190 39.09 -33.61 18.26
CA ARG A 190 40.43 -33.12 18.61
C ARG A 190 40.84 -33.52 20.03
N SER A 191 39.91 -33.57 20.97
CA SER A 191 40.17 -34.04 22.34
C SER A 191 40.52 -35.52 22.35
N ARG A 192 39.78 -36.35 21.61
CA ARG A 192 40.00 -37.79 21.52
C ARG A 192 41.33 -38.19 20.87
N ARG A 193 41.90 -37.33 20.03
CA ARG A 193 43.21 -37.57 19.39
C ARG A 193 44.40 -37.15 20.28
N ARG A 194 44.15 -36.46 21.40
CA ARG A 194 45.19 -35.98 22.33
C ARG A 194 45.41 -36.86 23.56
N ASN A 195 44.47 -37.77 23.84
CA ASN A 195 44.63 -38.89 24.77
C ASN A 195 44.94 -40.16 23.98
#